data_AF-A0A4Y7RZ91-F1
#
_entry.id   AF-A0A4Y7RZ91-F1
#
_cell.length_a   1.000
_cell.length_b   1.000
_cell.length_c   1.000
_cell.angle_alpha   90.00
_cell.angle_beta   90.00
_cell.angle_gamma   90.00
#
_symmetry.space_group_name_H-M   'P 1'
#
loop_
_entity.id
_entity.type
_entity.pdbx_description
1 polymer ?
#
loop_
_entity_poly.entity_id
_entity_poly.type
_entity_poly.pdbx_seq_one_letter_code
_entity_poly.pdbx_strand_id
1 'polypeptide(L)'
;MKNKKIVIAVSCLVAIFIIGSGLFIYRTITSVSEMFRLNGQLQAEGYFMGEFEFKMLGCAYFLDKGKYITAFTKLNELHRQLKTREGLIRVPDFADKNEEMDFYLSLQNPKTGAFMDETYPSFYYFEPTLNIVEHLELLAEETGRPLRLKYPLRFLDEINNPERLKNILDDLSTVGWIGSKLPKTNYIMASFYHNYDLLERNKLYSFSPEWKATLLQWFYLNQDSKTGFWGPRLRNSGEMLHGGDLGPTYKIAGLFVDEKGNNLHQEFPLRYKDEMLKTTLEKISEPMPEDASLAELHDWELTRTQGIKLLTNYLWNGIFLENKNAARTFMENIVKNKYEACYLEEQGAFSYYPGAKDATLDGTGSAMSLLDVVGALSQEQQRLLWGTPEQNITDLGSHEVKEFKESDLAALKSFPNLNSLRYYLSDPDYNDFTKGVVCIDYPQETWVIDVMELLPRVRQWVNTTPQSMGNWVSKQAIIQKAESVQINSIPVNGKALPVNLFLNEVLRNNNEFVVVGFDVLQVPICKIKFIKCPN
;
A
#
# COMPACT_ATOMS: atom_id res chain seq x y z
N MET A 1 29.22 -36.84 48.93
CA MET A 1 27.97 -37.22 48.22
C MET A 1 26.90 -36.12 48.17
N LYS A 2 26.68 -35.32 49.22
CA LYS A 2 25.68 -34.21 49.22
C LYS A 2 25.91 -33.16 48.12
N ASN A 3 27.15 -32.70 47.92
CA ASN A 3 27.46 -31.65 46.94
C ASN A 3 27.22 -32.09 45.48
N LYS A 4 27.47 -33.37 45.13
CA LYS A 4 27.18 -33.90 43.79
C LYS A 4 25.68 -33.96 43.49
N LYS A 5 24.84 -34.28 44.48
CA LYS A 5 23.37 -34.29 44.32
C LYS A 5 22.78 -32.89 44.15
N ILE A 6 23.34 -31.90 44.84
CA ILE A 6 22.93 -30.49 44.71
C ILE A 6 23.32 -29.93 43.34
N VAL A 7 24.54 -30.20 42.87
CA VAL A 7 24.98 -29.78 41.53
C VAL A 7 24.11 -30.40 40.44
N ILE A 8 23.78 -31.70 40.53
CA ILE A 8 22.89 -32.36 39.56
C ILE A 8 21.48 -31.75 39.60
N ALA A 9 20.92 -31.49 40.78
CA ALA A 9 19.60 -30.87 40.91
C ALA A 9 19.56 -29.45 40.32
N VAL A 10 20.59 -28.64 40.55
CA VAL A 10 20.72 -27.29 39.97
C VAL A 10 20.88 -27.37 38.45
N SER A 11 21.70 -28.29 37.93
CA SER A 11 21.86 -28.49 36.49
C SER A 11 20.57 -28.97 35.82
N CYS A 12 19.78 -29.83 36.46
CA CYS A 12 18.47 -30.25 35.96
C CYS A 12 17.45 -29.09 35.96
N LEU A 13 17.41 -28.27 37.01
CA LEU A 13 16.57 -27.06 37.06
C LEU A 13 16.94 -26.05 35.98
N VAL A 14 18.24 -25.82 35.77
CA VAL A 14 18.74 -24.97 34.69
C VAL A 14 18.38 -25.55 33.32
N ALA A 15 18.51 -26.85 33.11
CA ALA A 15 18.12 -27.50 31.86
C ALA A 15 16.61 -27.42 31.60
N ILE A 16 15.76 -27.64 32.61
CA ILE A 16 14.30 -27.48 32.50
C ILE A 16 13.95 -26.01 32.21
N PHE A 17 14.62 -25.06 32.86
CA PHE A 17 14.43 -23.64 32.59
C PHE A 17 14.85 -23.28 31.16
N ILE A 18 15.99 -23.78 30.67
CA ILE A 18 16.46 -23.56 29.29
C ILE A 18 15.50 -24.18 28.27
N ILE A 19 15.06 -25.42 28.49
CA ILE A 19 14.11 -26.12 27.60
C ILE A 19 12.74 -25.43 27.61
N GLY A 20 12.23 -25.07 28.80
CA GLY A 20 10.97 -24.34 28.94
C GLY A 20 11.02 -22.96 28.29
N SER A 21 12.12 -22.23 28.48
CA SER A 21 12.37 -20.94 27.83
C SER A 21 12.49 -21.09 26.31
N GLY A 22 13.20 -22.12 25.83
CA GLY A 22 13.36 -22.41 24.42
C GLY A 22 12.05 -22.77 23.72
N LEU A 23 11.21 -23.62 24.35
CA LEU A 23 9.88 -23.96 23.86
C LEU A 23 8.93 -22.76 23.87
N PHE A 24 9.02 -21.90 24.89
CA PHE A 24 8.25 -20.67 24.99
C PHE A 24 8.63 -19.69 23.87
N ILE A 25 9.93 -19.50 23.63
CA ILE A 25 10.45 -18.65 22.55
C ILE A 25 10.04 -19.20 21.18
N TYR A 26 10.22 -20.50 20.95
CA TYR A 26 9.85 -21.15 19.69
C TYR A 26 8.36 -20.98 19.39
N ARG A 27 7.48 -21.30 20.35
CA ARG A 27 6.03 -21.12 20.19
C ARG A 27 5.65 -19.67 19.90
N THR A 28 6.30 -18.72 20.59
CA THR A 28 6.03 -17.29 20.41
C THR A 28 6.43 -16.83 19.00
N ILE A 29 7.59 -17.26 18.49
CA ILE A 29 8.03 -16.93 17.12
C ILE A 29 7.13 -17.58 16.07
N THR A 30 6.76 -18.86 16.25
CA THR A 30 5.85 -19.55 15.33
C THR A 30 4.44 -18.94 15.29
N SER A 31 4.06 -18.17 16.32
CA SER A 31 2.74 -17.53 16.37
C SER A 31 2.63 -16.25 15.54
N VAL A 32 3.74 -15.70 15.03
CA VAL A 32 3.72 -14.44 14.27
C VAL A 32 2.83 -14.51 13.04
N SER A 33 2.97 -15.56 12.22
CA SER A 33 2.12 -15.75 11.04
C SER A 33 0.65 -15.94 11.41
N GLU A 34 0.38 -16.62 12.54
CA GLU A 34 -0.98 -16.76 13.05
C GLU A 34 -1.55 -15.41 13.49
N MET A 35 -0.76 -14.54 14.14
CA MET A 35 -1.20 -13.21 14.56
C MET A 35 -1.56 -12.31 13.39
N PHE A 36 -0.77 -12.30 12.30
CA PHE A 36 -1.12 -11.56 11.08
C PHE A 36 -2.40 -12.08 10.42
N ARG A 37 -2.60 -13.41 10.41
CA ARG A 37 -3.85 -14.03 9.95
C ARG A 37 -5.04 -13.62 10.83
N LEU A 38 -4.88 -13.64 12.15
CA LEU A 38 -5.91 -13.21 13.10
C LEU A 38 -6.20 -11.71 12.96
N ASN A 39 -5.20 -10.88 12.71
CA ASN A 39 -5.39 -9.45 12.44
C ASN A 39 -6.33 -9.24 11.24
N GLY A 40 -6.05 -9.89 10.11
CA GLY A 40 -6.91 -9.80 8.93
C GLY A 40 -8.34 -10.29 9.18
N GLN A 41 -8.50 -11.37 9.97
CA GLN A 41 -9.83 -11.86 10.38
C GLN A 41 -10.57 -10.85 11.26
N LEU A 42 -9.91 -10.28 12.26
CA LEU A 42 -10.51 -9.32 13.17
C LEU A 42 -10.87 -8.01 12.46
N GLN A 43 -10.05 -7.54 11.53
CA GLN A 43 -10.39 -6.44 10.63
C GLN A 43 -11.69 -6.76 9.88
N ALA A 44 -11.78 -7.93 9.24
CA ALA A 44 -13.00 -8.35 8.52
C ALA A 44 -14.24 -8.47 9.44
N GLU A 45 -14.05 -8.85 10.71
CA GLU A 45 -15.11 -8.91 11.74
C GLU A 45 -15.54 -7.52 12.28
N GLY A 46 -14.86 -6.43 11.88
CA GLY A 46 -15.16 -5.05 12.28
C GLY A 46 -14.46 -4.60 13.57
N TYR A 47 -13.35 -5.24 13.96
CA TYR A 47 -12.53 -4.77 15.08
C TYR A 47 -11.57 -3.66 14.65
N PHE A 48 -11.36 -2.70 15.55
CA PHE A 48 -10.34 -1.68 15.39
C PHE A 48 -8.94 -2.28 15.59
N MET A 49 -8.14 -2.32 14.53
CA MET A 49 -6.82 -2.95 14.51
C MET A 49 -5.66 -1.98 14.19
N GLY A 50 -5.92 -0.67 14.13
CA GLY A 50 -4.99 0.35 13.61
C GLY A 50 -3.60 0.41 14.28
N GLU A 51 -3.43 -0.17 15.46
CA GLU A 51 -2.17 -0.21 16.21
C GLU A 51 -1.40 -1.55 16.10
N PHE A 52 -1.97 -2.59 15.49
CA PHE A 52 -1.42 -3.96 15.55
C PHE A 52 0.00 -4.07 15.01
N GLU A 53 0.26 -3.58 13.80
CA GLU A 53 1.59 -3.70 13.16
C GLU A 53 2.66 -2.91 13.94
N PHE A 54 2.29 -1.79 14.55
CA PHE A 54 3.19 -0.97 15.37
C PHE A 54 3.49 -1.64 16.72
N LYS A 55 2.53 -2.35 17.31
CA LYS A 55 2.78 -3.21 18.48
C LYS A 55 3.75 -4.34 18.15
N MET A 56 3.63 -4.94 16.97
CA MET A 56 4.56 -5.97 16.49
C MET A 56 5.97 -5.41 16.29
N LEU A 57 6.12 -4.25 15.66
CA LEU A 57 7.41 -3.56 15.53
C LEU A 57 7.99 -3.17 16.89
N GLY A 58 7.16 -2.75 17.85
CA GLY A 58 7.61 -2.50 19.22
C GLY A 58 8.17 -3.75 19.91
N CYS A 59 7.58 -4.92 19.66
CA CYS A 59 8.14 -6.20 20.13
C CYS A 59 9.49 -6.50 19.45
N ALA A 60 9.59 -6.27 18.14
CA ALA A 60 10.85 -6.39 17.39
C ALA A 60 11.95 -5.47 17.95
N TYR A 61 11.63 -4.23 18.33
CA TYR A 61 12.55 -3.32 18.99
C TYR A 61 13.03 -3.83 20.35
N PHE A 62 12.12 -4.30 21.19
CA PHE A 62 12.54 -4.88 22.48
C PHE A 62 13.45 -6.09 22.28
N LEU A 63 13.18 -6.96 21.31
CA LEU A 63 14.08 -8.07 20.95
C LEU A 63 15.46 -7.56 20.53
N ASP A 64 15.52 -6.59 19.63
CA ASP A 64 16.79 -6.05 19.11
C ASP A 64 17.64 -5.36 20.19
N LYS A 65 17.00 -4.72 21.18
CA LYS A 65 17.65 -4.09 22.32
C LYS A 65 17.96 -5.07 23.47
N GLY A 66 17.76 -6.38 23.26
CA GLY A 66 18.05 -7.42 24.26
C GLY A 66 17.05 -7.49 25.42
N LYS A 67 15.91 -6.80 25.31
CA LYS A 67 14.81 -6.81 26.30
C LYS A 67 13.86 -7.99 26.05
N TYR A 68 14.42 -9.20 26.02
CA TYR A 68 13.74 -10.43 25.61
C TYR A 68 12.45 -10.72 26.39
N ILE A 69 12.49 -10.58 27.73
CA ILE A 69 11.33 -10.85 28.59
C ILE A 69 10.17 -9.91 28.22
N THR A 70 10.46 -8.62 28.04
CA THR A 70 9.47 -7.62 27.64
C THR A 70 8.87 -7.96 26.27
N ALA A 71 9.72 -8.26 25.29
CA ALA A 71 9.29 -8.65 23.95
C ALA A 71 8.37 -9.87 23.95
N PHE A 72 8.79 -10.99 24.56
CA PHE A 72 8.00 -12.21 24.54
C PHE A 72 6.72 -12.10 25.38
N THR A 73 6.74 -11.34 26.48
CA THR A 73 5.53 -11.08 27.27
C THR A 73 4.50 -10.33 26.43
N LYS A 74 4.92 -9.25 25.75
CA LYS A 74 4.05 -8.46 24.88
C LYS A 74 3.52 -9.24 23.67
N LEU A 75 4.37 -10.05 23.02
CA LEU A 75 3.92 -10.90 21.90
C LEU A 75 2.86 -11.90 22.35
N ASN A 76 3.02 -12.53 23.52
CA ASN A 76 2.02 -13.45 24.04
C ASN A 76 0.73 -12.75 24.48
N GLU A 77 0.83 -11.57 25.09
CA GLU A 77 -0.33 -10.75 25.43
C GLU A 77 -1.12 -10.39 24.17
N LEU A 78 -0.43 -9.90 23.13
CA LEU A 78 -1.05 -9.55 21.85
C LEU A 78 -1.69 -10.78 21.19
N HIS A 79 -0.99 -11.91 21.13
CA HIS A 79 -1.54 -13.15 20.60
C HIS A 79 -2.80 -13.61 21.36
N ARG A 80 -2.80 -13.50 22.69
CA ARG A 80 -3.95 -13.83 23.53
C ARG A 80 -5.12 -12.87 23.26
N GLN A 81 -4.87 -11.57 23.16
CA GLN A 81 -5.89 -10.57 22.82
C GLN A 81 -6.53 -10.90 21.47
N LEU A 82 -5.73 -11.19 20.44
CA LEU A 82 -6.22 -11.57 19.11
C LEU A 82 -7.08 -12.85 19.14
N LYS A 83 -6.68 -13.87 19.92
CA LYS A 83 -7.45 -15.12 20.02
C LYS A 83 -8.75 -15.00 20.81
N THR A 84 -8.71 -14.26 21.92
CA THR A 84 -9.82 -14.17 22.88
C THR A 84 -10.76 -13.01 22.60
N ARG A 85 -10.32 -12.03 21.80
CA ARG A 85 -10.97 -10.72 21.57
C ARG A 85 -11.05 -9.84 22.83
N GLU A 86 -10.49 -10.29 23.96
CA GLU A 86 -10.51 -9.53 25.21
C GLU A 86 -9.68 -8.25 25.07
N GLY A 87 -10.29 -7.11 25.39
CA GLY A 87 -9.65 -5.79 25.27
C GLY A 87 -9.62 -5.22 23.85
N LEU A 88 -10.08 -5.95 22.84
CA LEU A 88 -10.23 -5.41 21.49
C LEU A 88 -11.53 -4.60 21.38
N ILE A 89 -11.46 -3.51 20.61
CA ILE A 89 -12.60 -2.63 20.39
C ILE A 89 -13.28 -3.07 19.10
N ARG A 90 -14.55 -3.45 19.19
CA ARG A 90 -15.39 -3.61 18.00
C ARG A 90 -15.95 -2.26 17.62
N VAL A 91 -15.76 -1.84 16.38
CA VAL A 91 -16.30 -0.57 15.89
C VAL A 91 -17.82 -0.69 15.82
N PRO A 92 -18.59 0.24 16.43
CA PRO A 92 -20.05 0.19 16.37
C PRO A 92 -20.56 0.67 15.01
N ASP A 93 -21.81 0.35 14.71
CA ASP A 93 -22.52 1.01 13.62
C ASP A 93 -22.87 2.44 14.05
N PHE A 94 -22.49 3.43 13.25
CA PHE A 94 -22.74 4.84 13.53
C PHE A 94 -24.06 5.29 12.88
N ALA A 95 -24.87 6.04 13.63
CA ALA A 95 -26.09 6.65 13.08
C ALA A 95 -25.77 7.77 12.09
N ASP A 96 -24.68 8.50 12.33
CA ASP A 96 -24.17 9.57 11.47
C ASP A 96 -22.66 9.79 11.63
N LYS A 97 -22.11 10.67 10.78
CA LYS A 97 -20.68 11.01 10.75
C LYS A 97 -20.20 11.77 12.00
N ASN A 98 -21.08 12.43 12.74
CA ASN A 98 -20.71 13.09 14.00
C ASN A 98 -20.45 12.06 15.09
N GLU A 99 -21.30 11.03 15.19
CA GLU A 99 -21.10 9.91 16.10
C GLU A 99 -19.81 9.14 15.77
N GLU A 100 -19.54 8.91 14.47
CA GLU A 100 -18.28 8.32 14.01
C GLU A 100 -17.06 9.15 14.49
N MET A 101 -17.09 10.47 14.28
CA MET A 101 -16.03 11.37 14.72
C MET A 101 -15.82 11.33 16.25
N ASP A 102 -16.91 11.32 17.03
CA ASP A 102 -16.85 11.29 18.50
C ASP A 102 -16.27 9.98 19.03
N PHE A 103 -16.58 8.86 18.37
CA PHE A 103 -16.00 7.55 18.66
C PHE A 103 -14.49 7.57 18.43
N TYR A 104 -14.00 7.96 17.26
CA TYR A 104 -12.55 7.96 17.01
C TYR A 104 -11.81 8.92 17.93
N LEU A 105 -12.35 10.11 18.22
CA LEU A 105 -11.79 11.02 19.22
C LEU A 105 -11.76 10.40 20.63
N SER A 106 -12.65 9.46 20.96
CA SER A 106 -12.64 8.76 22.25
C SER A 106 -11.51 7.74 22.41
N LEU A 107 -10.90 7.30 21.30
CA LEU A 107 -9.76 6.38 21.32
C LEU A 107 -8.46 7.05 21.76
N GLN A 108 -8.43 8.38 21.89
CA GLN A 108 -7.23 9.12 22.23
C GLN A 108 -6.80 8.86 23.68
N ASN A 109 -5.55 8.44 23.87
CA ASN A 109 -4.97 8.20 25.18
C ASN A 109 -4.81 9.53 25.97
N PRO A 110 -5.39 9.65 27.18
CA PRO A 110 -5.35 10.89 27.94
C PRO A 110 -3.96 11.28 28.47
N LYS A 111 -3.05 10.32 28.65
CA LYS A 111 -1.70 10.56 29.18
C LYS A 111 -0.76 11.01 28.07
N THR A 112 -0.67 10.24 26.99
CA THR A 112 0.26 10.47 25.88
C THR A 112 -0.29 11.40 24.81
N GLY A 113 -1.62 11.49 24.69
CA GLY A 113 -2.30 12.16 23.58
C GLY A 113 -2.29 11.35 22.28
N ALA A 114 -1.65 10.18 22.24
CA ALA A 114 -1.60 9.34 21.06
C ALA A 114 -2.88 8.53 20.86
N PHE A 115 -3.07 8.00 19.66
CA PHE A 115 -4.05 6.93 19.39
C PHE A 115 -3.41 5.55 19.46
N MET A 116 -2.79 5.25 20.61
CA MET A 116 -2.15 3.96 20.92
C MET A 116 -2.01 3.84 22.45
N ASP A 117 -1.96 2.61 22.97
CA ASP A 117 -1.68 2.41 24.40
C ASP A 117 -0.27 2.84 24.83
N GLU A 118 -0.09 3.17 26.11
CA GLU A 118 1.14 3.78 26.63
C GLU A 118 2.27 2.80 26.94
N THR A 119 2.15 1.53 26.55
CA THR A 119 3.06 0.46 27.00
C THR A 119 4.23 0.23 26.04
N TYR A 120 4.35 1.02 24.97
CA TYR A 120 5.40 0.91 23.96
C TYR A 120 6.30 2.16 23.96
N PRO A 121 7.46 2.14 23.30
CA PRO A 121 8.24 3.36 23.11
C PRO A 121 7.44 4.42 22.33
N SER A 122 7.54 5.69 22.73
CA SER A 122 6.70 6.79 22.23
C SER A 122 6.76 7.01 20.73
N PHE A 123 7.89 6.71 20.09
CA PHE A 123 8.06 6.85 18.65
C PHE A 123 7.13 5.91 17.85
N TYR A 124 6.64 4.81 18.44
CA TYR A 124 5.60 3.97 17.81
C TYR A 124 4.22 4.60 17.75
N TYR A 125 3.99 5.67 18.52
CA TYR A 125 2.69 6.33 18.56
C TYR A 125 2.45 7.22 17.35
N PHE A 126 3.51 7.61 16.64
CA PHE A 126 3.45 8.63 15.59
C PHE A 126 2.51 8.22 14.44
N GLU A 127 2.82 7.12 13.75
CA GLU A 127 2.07 6.68 12.56
C GLU A 127 0.63 6.22 12.85
N PRO A 128 0.32 5.44 13.92
CA PRO A 128 -1.08 5.18 14.31
C PRO A 128 -1.87 6.48 14.57
N THR A 129 -1.21 7.46 15.18
CA THR A 129 -1.82 8.77 15.44
C THR A 129 -2.09 9.51 14.15
N LEU A 130 -1.14 9.51 13.20
CA LEU A 130 -1.33 10.12 11.89
C LEU A 130 -2.48 9.48 11.11
N ASN A 131 -2.57 8.15 11.07
CA ASN A 131 -3.65 7.45 10.38
C ASN A 131 -5.03 7.86 10.94
N ILE A 132 -5.18 7.97 12.27
CA ILE A 132 -6.44 8.45 12.86
C ILE A 132 -6.66 9.94 12.60
N VAL A 133 -5.62 10.77 12.61
CA VAL A 133 -5.73 12.20 12.28
C VAL A 133 -6.22 12.39 10.85
N GLU A 134 -5.72 11.63 9.87
CA GLU A 134 -6.22 11.67 8.48
C GLU A 134 -7.69 11.28 8.42
N HIS A 135 -8.10 10.20 9.08
CA HIS A 135 -9.52 9.82 9.13
C HIS A 135 -10.39 10.90 9.75
N LEU A 136 -9.93 11.52 10.85
CA LEU A 136 -10.64 12.61 11.52
C LEU A 136 -10.69 13.90 10.68
N GLU A 137 -9.67 14.17 9.85
CA GLU A 137 -9.66 15.27 8.88
C GLU A 137 -10.77 15.07 7.83
N LEU A 138 -10.91 13.86 7.28
CA LEU A 138 -12.00 13.53 6.34
C LEU A 138 -13.39 13.66 7.00
N LEU A 139 -13.54 13.16 8.22
CA LEU A 139 -14.80 13.32 8.97
C LEU A 139 -15.11 14.78 9.30
N ALA A 140 -14.09 15.59 9.57
CA ALA A 140 -14.24 17.02 9.81
C ALA A 140 -14.79 17.74 8.57
N GLU A 141 -14.31 17.39 7.37
CA GLU A 141 -14.83 17.91 6.10
C GLU A 141 -16.30 17.53 5.89
N GLU A 142 -16.67 16.26 6.09
CA GLU A 142 -18.04 15.76 5.87
C GLU A 142 -19.05 16.32 6.89
N THR A 143 -18.64 16.47 8.15
CA THR A 143 -19.51 16.97 9.22
C THR A 143 -19.55 18.50 9.29
N GLY A 144 -18.60 19.18 8.64
CA GLY A 144 -18.36 20.61 8.81
C GLY A 144 -17.84 20.99 10.20
N ARG A 145 -17.49 20.01 11.05
CA ARG A 145 -16.94 20.26 12.40
C ARG A 145 -15.44 20.53 12.31
N PRO A 146 -14.91 21.49 13.09
CA PRO A 146 -13.46 21.67 13.15
C PRO A 146 -12.79 20.46 13.81
N LEU A 147 -11.69 19.98 13.22
CA LEU A 147 -10.85 18.96 13.82
C LEU A 147 -10.20 19.50 15.11
N ARG A 148 -10.57 18.91 16.25
CA ARG A 148 -9.97 19.18 17.56
C ARG A 148 -9.82 17.89 18.36
N LEU A 149 -8.58 17.59 18.74
CA LEU A 149 -8.28 16.44 19.60
C LEU A 149 -8.73 16.68 21.05
N LYS A 150 -9.02 15.61 21.79
CA LYS A 150 -9.41 15.68 23.22
C LYS A 150 -8.23 16.03 24.12
N TYR A 151 -7.04 15.57 23.75
CA TYR A 151 -5.80 15.74 24.51
C TYR A 151 -4.67 16.24 23.60
N PRO A 152 -3.72 17.03 24.13
CA PRO A 152 -2.53 17.43 23.36
C PRO A 152 -1.63 16.22 23.09
N LEU A 153 -0.93 16.23 21.96
CA LEU A 153 -0.01 15.17 21.52
C LEU A 153 1.31 15.17 22.31
N ARG A 154 1.24 14.93 23.63
CA ARG A 154 2.39 15.04 24.56
C ARG A 154 3.55 14.10 24.23
N PHE A 155 3.29 12.97 23.57
CA PHE A 155 4.36 12.06 23.16
C PHE A 155 5.39 12.72 22.23
N LEU A 156 5.00 13.78 21.50
CA LEU A 156 5.91 14.54 20.64
C LEU A 156 6.96 15.33 21.43
N ASP A 157 6.74 15.58 22.73
CA ASP A 157 7.73 16.25 23.58
C ASP A 157 9.03 15.44 23.70
N GLU A 158 8.97 14.12 23.48
CA GLU A 158 10.16 13.27 23.47
C GLU A 158 11.06 13.50 22.26
N ILE A 159 10.58 14.17 21.21
CA ILE A 159 11.32 14.45 19.98
C ILE A 159 11.35 15.93 19.60
N ASN A 160 10.70 16.82 20.34
CA ASN A 160 10.37 18.19 19.94
C ASN A 160 11.53 19.19 19.71
N ASN A 161 12.79 18.77 19.86
CA ASN A 161 13.95 19.63 19.65
C ASN A 161 15.08 18.88 18.93
N PRO A 162 16.06 19.59 18.34
CA PRO A 162 17.13 18.99 17.54
C PRO A 162 17.90 17.85 18.23
N GLU A 163 18.26 18.00 19.50
CA GLU A 163 19.04 17.00 20.22
C GLU A 163 18.24 15.72 20.43
N ARG A 164 17.00 15.86 20.90
CA ARG A 164 16.08 14.73 21.09
C ARG A 164 15.78 14.00 19.80
N LEU A 165 15.54 14.75 18.71
CA LEU A 165 15.34 14.18 17.38
C LEU A 165 16.56 13.38 16.91
N LYS A 166 17.76 13.93 17.01
CA LYS A 166 18.99 13.21 16.60
C LYS A 166 19.17 11.93 17.39
N ASN A 167 18.99 11.97 18.71
CA ASN A 167 19.13 10.80 19.56
C ASN A 167 18.17 9.67 19.16
N ILE A 168 16.92 10.00 18.81
CA ILE A 168 15.98 8.96 18.38
C ILE A 168 16.29 8.44 16.98
N LEU A 169 16.69 9.31 16.04
CA LEU A 169 17.07 8.89 14.69
C LEU A 169 18.31 7.99 14.73
N ASP A 170 19.31 8.33 15.53
CA ASP A 170 20.51 7.52 15.74
C ASP A 170 20.17 6.16 16.35
N ASP A 171 19.27 6.09 17.34
CA ASP A 171 18.83 4.83 17.95
C ASP A 171 18.10 3.90 16.97
N LEU A 172 17.30 4.47 16.07
CA LEU A 172 16.53 3.77 15.03
C LEU A 172 17.38 3.41 13.81
N SER A 173 18.48 4.15 13.57
CA SER A 173 19.41 3.94 12.45
C SER A 173 20.25 2.67 12.56
N THR A 174 20.38 2.12 13.76
CA THR A 174 21.23 0.95 14.00
C THR A 174 20.48 -0.24 14.57
N VAL A 175 20.82 -1.42 14.09
CA VAL A 175 20.23 -2.68 14.55
C VAL A 175 21.30 -3.66 15.03
N GLY A 176 20.92 -4.48 16.01
CA GLY A 176 21.71 -5.62 16.44
C GLY A 176 21.53 -6.82 15.51
N TRP A 177 22.25 -7.90 15.82
CA TRP A 177 22.22 -9.15 15.04
C TRP A 177 20.83 -9.82 14.99
N ILE A 178 20.00 -9.60 16.00
CA ILE A 178 18.63 -10.13 16.01
C ILE A 178 17.75 -9.28 15.10
N GLY A 179 17.78 -7.95 15.25
CA GLY A 179 17.00 -7.04 14.40
C GLY A 179 17.38 -7.15 12.91
N SER A 180 18.65 -7.42 12.60
CA SER A 180 19.11 -7.62 11.22
C SER A 180 18.58 -8.90 10.54
N LYS A 181 17.85 -9.75 11.26
CA LYS A 181 17.23 -10.98 10.74
C LYS A 181 15.71 -10.88 10.65
N LEU A 182 15.13 -9.76 11.08
CA LEU A 182 13.70 -9.56 11.00
C LEU A 182 13.32 -9.05 9.60
N PRO A 183 12.13 -9.41 9.07
CA PRO A 183 11.69 -8.94 7.76
C PRO A 183 11.70 -7.42 7.62
N LYS A 184 11.31 -6.72 8.69
CA LYS A 184 11.40 -5.26 8.81
C LYS A 184 12.20 -4.86 10.04
N THR A 185 12.97 -3.79 9.88
CA THR A 185 13.71 -3.17 10.98
C THR A 185 12.96 -1.94 11.51
N ASN A 186 13.34 -1.48 12.70
CA ASN A 186 12.75 -0.28 13.29
C ASN A 186 13.15 1.02 12.57
N TYR A 187 14.03 0.94 11.57
CA TYR A 187 14.37 2.08 10.72
C TYR A 187 13.14 2.71 10.05
N ILE A 188 12.12 1.88 9.76
CA ILE A 188 10.84 2.36 9.23
C ILE A 188 10.21 3.47 10.09
N MET A 189 10.40 3.42 11.40
CA MET A 189 9.88 4.44 12.32
C MET A 189 10.55 5.80 12.12
N ALA A 190 11.85 5.82 11.78
CA ALA A 190 12.53 7.07 11.45
C ALA A 190 11.92 7.70 10.20
N SER A 191 11.59 6.89 9.19
CA SER A 191 11.01 7.38 7.94
C SER A 191 9.63 8.02 8.11
N PHE A 192 8.84 7.62 9.11
CA PHE A 192 7.50 8.17 9.33
C PHE A 192 7.51 9.65 9.71
N TYR A 193 8.62 10.17 10.23
CA TYR A 193 8.75 11.60 10.47
C TYR A 193 8.67 12.45 9.21
N HIS A 194 8.70 11.89 7.98
CA HIS A 194 8.42 12.67 6.77
C HIS A 194 7.03 13.33 6.76
N ASN A 195 6.04 12.72 7.40
CA ASN A 195 4.64 13.19 7.44
C ASN A 195 4.34 14.14 8.61
N TYR A 196 5.34 14.86 9.12
CA TYR A 196 5.12 15.79 10.24
C TYR A 196 4.17 16.94 9.88
N ASP A 197 4.09 17.29 8.59
CA ASP A 197 3.29 18.35 8.02
C ASP A 197 1.78 18.11 8.17
N LEU A 198 1.33 16.84 8.21
CA LEU A 198 -0.05 16.46 8.49
C LEU A 198 -0.55 17.05 9.82
N LEU A 199 0.30 17.05 10.85
CA LEU A 199 -0.05 17.65 12.15
C LEU A 199 -0.09 19.18 12.07
N GLU A 200 0.80 19.79 11.29
CA GLU A 200 0.91 21.24 11.16
C GLU A 200 -0.24 21.82 10.33
N ARG A 201 -0.60 21.19 9.21
CA ARG A 201 -1.71 21.63 8.34
C ARG A 201 -3.05 21.61 9.09
N ASN A 202 -3.23 20.60 9.96
CA ASN A 202 -4.38 20.47 10.86
C ASN A 202 -4.26 21.28 12.15
N LYS A 203 -3.18 22.05 12.34
CA LYS A 203 -2.93 22.90 13.52
C LYS A 203 -2.95 22.12 14.85
N LEU A 204 -2.54 20.85 14.82
CA LEU A 204 -2.52 19.95 15.97
C LEU A 204 -1.19 19.98 16.73
N TYR A 205 -0.10 20.22 16.00
CA TYR A 205 1.24 20.41 16.55
C TYR A 205 2.08 21.25 15.59
N SER A 206 3.14 21.90 16.06
CA SER A 206 4.08 22.63 15.20
C SER A 206 5.50 22.40 15.65
N PHE A 207 6.35 21.92 14.73
CA PHE A 207 7.77 21.71 15.00
C PHE A 207 8.54 23.01 14.73
N SER A 208 9.61 23.25 15.48
CA SER A 208 10.44 24.43 15.27
C SER A 208 11.21 24.35 13.95
N PRO A 209 11.58 25.47 13.32
CA PRO A 209 12.41 25.47 12.12
C PRO A 209 13.73 24.70 12.31
N GLU A 210 14.36 24.79 13.48
CA GLU A 210 15.60 24.09 13.81
C GLU A 210 15.39 22.56 13.85
N TRP A 211 14.23 22.11 14.32
CA TRP A 211 13.85 20.70 14.29
C TRP A 211 13.74 20.19 12.85
N LYS A 212 13.04 20.92 11.97
CA LYS A 212 12.85 20.55 10.56
C LYS A 212 14.18 20.53 9.80
N ALA A 213 15.02 21.54 10.01
CA ALA A 213 16.36 21.59 9.45
C ALA A 213 17.23 20.42 9.95
N THR A 214 17.07 20.03 11.22
CA THR A 214 17.77 18.87 11.79
C THR A 214 17.31 17.55 11.15
N LEU A 215 16.01 17.38 10.93
CA LEU A 215 15.46 16.20 10.25
C LEU A 215 16.04 16.07 8.83
N LEU A 216 15.96 17.13 8.04
CA LEU A 216 16.50 17.19 6.68
C LEU A 216 18.00 16.92 6.65
N GLN A 217 18.77 17.60 7.51
CA GLN A 217 20.21 17.42 7.59
C GLN A 217 20.58 15.98 7.97
N TRP A 218 19.88 15.38 8.94
CA TRP A 218 20.19 14.02 9.39
C TRP A 218 19.99 13.02 8.25
N PHE A 219 18.83 13.05 7.56
CA PHE A 219 18.60 12.17 6.42
C PHE A 219 19.55 12.46 5.28
N TYR A 220 19.79 13.73 4.97
CA TYR A 220 20.71 14.12 3.92
C TYR A 220 22.08 13.51 4.16
N LEU A 221 22.65 13.62 5.36
CA LEU A 221 23.97 13.06 5.69
C LEU A 221 24.01 11.52 5.74
N ASN A 222 22.88 10.87 6.03
CA ASN A 222 22.81 9.41 6.19
C ASN A 222 22.43 8.63 4.93
N GLN A 223 22.17 9.31 3.82
CA GLN A 223 21.94 8.66 2.53
C GLN A 223 23.20 7.93 2.05
N ASP A 224 23.08 6.67 1.66
CA ASP A 224 24.18 5.87 1.18
C ASP A 224 24.53 6.21 -0.27
N SER A 225 25.80 6.53 -0.53
CA SER A 225 26.24 6.97 -1.85
C SER A 225 26.42 5.84 -2.87
N LYS A 226 26.42 4.57 -2.45
CA LYS A 226 26.62 3.42 -3.36
C LYS A 226 25.31 2.95 -3.97
N THR A 227 24.24 3.04 -3.18
CA THR A 227 22.90 2.57 -3.53
C THR A 227 21.92 3.71 -3.75
N GLY A 228 22.26 4.91 -3.28
CA GLY A 228 21.35 6.04 -3.18
C GLY A 228 20.28 5.88 -2.10
N PHE A 229 20.26 4.77 -1.35
CA PHE A 229 19.19 4.44 -0.42
C PHE A 229 19.47 4.92 1.00
N TRP A 230 18.41 4.93 1.79
CA TRP A 230 18.46 4.97 3.24
C TRP A 230 18.19 3.58 3.81
N GLY A 231 18.71 3.30 5.01
CA GLY A 231 18.43 2.04 5.66
C GLY A 231 19.17 1.82 6.97
N PRO A 232 18.83 0.74 7.67
CA PRO A 232 19.46 0.37 8.92
C PRO A 232 20.91 -0.05 8.72
N ARG A 233 21.76 0.30 9.69
CA ARG A 233 23.16 -0.13 9.77
C ARG A 233 23.37 -1.13 10.89
N LEU A 234 24.26 -2.09 10.70
CA LEU A 234 24.67 -3.00 11.76
C LEU A 234 25.41 -2.22 12.85
N ARG A 235 24.97 -2.36 14.11
CA ARG A 235 25.52 -1.62 15.25
C ARG A 235 27.01 -1.84 15.46
N ASN A 236 27.52 -3.03 15.12
CA ASN A 236 28.92 -3.39 15.33
C ASN A 236 29.87 -2.97 14.20
N SER A 237 29.41 -2.94 12.95
CA SER A 237 30.26 -2.64 11.77
C SER A 237 29.94 -1.30 11.11
N GLY A 238 28.76 -0.72 11.35
CA GLY A 238 28.26 0.44 10.61
C GLY A 238 27.85 0.13 9.17
N GLU A 239 27.94 -1.14 8.76
CA GLU A 239 27.60 -1.60 7.42
C GLU A 239 26.08 -1.50 7.21
N MET A 240 25.68 -0.95 6.08
CA MET A 240 24.27 -0.85 5.70
C MET A 240 23.75 -2.23 5.34
N LEU A 241 22.61 -2.59 5.93
CA LEU A 241 21.97 -3.88 5.67
C LEU A 241 21.31 -3.90 4.30
N HIS A 242 21.49 -5.02 3.58
CA HIS A 242 20.77 -5.36 2.35
C HIS A 242 20.74 -4.25 1.28
N GLY A 243 21.78 -3.41 1.22
CA GLY A 243 21.84 -2.29 0.27
C GLY A 243 20.83 -1.16 0.56
N GLY A 244 20.31 -1.08 1.78
CA GLY A 244 19.27 -0.13 2.17
C GLY A 244 17.86 -0.71 2.13
N ASP A 245 16.91 0.04 2.69
CA ASP A 245 15.50 -0.35 2.79
C ASP A 245 14.66 0.53 1.86
N LEU A 246 13.94 -0.11 0.94
CA LEU A 246 13.18 0.59 -0.08
C LEU A 246 12.03 1.39 0.53
N GLY A 247 11.31 0.80 1.48
CA GLY A 247 10.12 1.44 2.04
C GLY A 247 10.40 2.76 2.74
N PRO A 248 11.37 2.78 3.67
CA PRO A 248 11.91 4.01 4.24
C PRO A 248 12.45 4.95 3.17
N THR A 249 13.18 4.45 2.15
CA THR A 249 13.73 5.28 1.08
C THR A 249 12.63 6.02 0.31
N TYR A 250 11.54 5.33 -0.05
CA TYR A 250 10.37 5.95 -0.67
C TYR A 250 9.82 7.10 0.18
N LYS A 251 9.58 6.85 1.47
CA LYS A 251 9.04 7.86 2.40
C LYS A 251 10.00 9.06 2.57
N ILE A 252 11.30 8.78 2.74
CA ILE A 252 12.33 9.81 2.95
C ILE A 252 12.58 10.63 1.69
N ALA A 253 12.50 10.04 0.49
CA ALA A 253 12.69 10.78 -0.77
C ALA A 253 11.71 11.96 -0.89
N GLY A 254 10.46 11.80 -0.43
CA GLY A 254 9.44 12.86 -0.40
C GLY A 254 9.78 14.06 0.48
N LEU A 255 10.76 13.96 1.39
CA LEU A 255 11.30 15.12 2.12
C LEU A 255 12.17 16.02 1.25
N PHE A 256 12.71 15.49 0.14
CA PHE A 256 13.69 16.20 -0.69
C PHE A 256 13.15 16.57 -2.07
N VAL A 257 12.16 15.85 -2.58
CA VAL A 257 11.54 16.10 -3.89
C VAL A 257 10.02 16.10 -3.84
N ASP A 258 9.39 16.88 -4.73
CA ASP A 258 7.96 16.79 -4.99
C ASP A 258 7.59 15.52 -5.78
N GLU A 259 6.29 15.26 -5.96
CA GLU A 259 5.77 14.12 -6.77
C GLU A 259 6.05 14.23 -8.28
N LYS A 260 6.86 15.22 -8.68
CA LYS A 260 7.40 15.39 -10.04
C LYS A 260 8.92 15.27 -10.04
N GLY A 261 9.55 14.89 -8.93
CA GLY A 261 10.99 14.71 -8.79
C GLY A 261 11.80 16.01 -8.72
N ASN A 262 11.16 17.18 -8.58
CA ASN A 262 11.82 18.47 -8.41
C ASN A 262 12.26 18.66 -6.97
N ASN A 263 13.46 19.20 -6.74
CA ASN A 263 13.97 19.41 -5.39
C ASN A 263 13.13 20.44 -4.62
N LEU A 264 12.73 20.11 -3.39
CA LEU A 264 12.00 20.99 -2.47
C LEU A 264 12.92 22.00 -1.77
N HIS A 265 14.16 21.61 -1.53
CA HIS A 265 15.15 22.39 -0.76
C HIS A 265 16.42 22.58 -1.59
N GLN A 266 16.86 23.82 -1.78
CA GLN A 266 18.09 24.11 -2.56
C GLN A 266 19.34 23.65 -1.82
N GLU A 267 19.34 23.78 -0.50
CA GLU A 267 20.42 23.36 0.40
C GLU A 267 20.51 21.84 0.59
N PHE A 268 19.41 21.12 0.32
CA PHE A 268 19.32 19.66 0.46
C PHE A 268 18.68 19.02 -0.78
N PRO A 269 19.33 19.04 -1.95
CA PRO A 269 18.80 18.38 -3.14
C PRO A 269 18.84 16.85 -2.97
N LEU A 270 17.92 16.12 -3.60
CA LEU A 270 18.01 14.66 -3.58
C LEU A 270 19.28 14.18 -4.30
N ARG A 271 20.14 13.45 -3.58
CA ARG A 271 21.43 12.95 -4.10
C ARG A 271 21.30 11.53 -4.66
N TYR A 272 22.30 11.13 -5.45
CA TYR A 272 22.49 9.74 -5.91
C TYR A 272 21.27 9.13 -6.63
N LYS A 273 20.60 9.94 -7.47
CA LYS A 273 19.38 9.53 -8.18
C LYS A 273 19.60 8.33 -9.11
N ASP A 274 20.76 8.26 -9.77
CA ASP A 274 21.09 7.17 -10.69
C ASP A 274 21.33 5.85 -9.93
N GLU A 275 22.06 5.90 -8.82
CA GLU A 275 22.26 4.74 -7.94
C GLU A 275 20.93 4.28 -7.33
N MET A 276 20.08 5.22 -6.92
CA MET A 276 18.74 4.95 -6.40
C MET A 276 17.85 4.29 -7.45
N LEU A 277 17.86 4.78 -8.69
CA LEU A 277 17.11 4.19 -9.79
C LEU A 277 17.54 2.74 -10.03
N LYS A 278 18.85 2.50 -10.15
CA LYS A 278 19.39 1.16 -10.35
C LYS A 278 18.99 0.21 -9.22
N THR A 279 19.20 0.62 -7.97
CA THR A 279 18.88 -0.18 -6.78
C THR A 279 17.38 -0.47 -6.68
N THR A 280 16.53 0.50 -7.05
CA THR A 280 15.07 0.33 -7.09
C THR A 280 14.68 -0.73 -8.12
N LEU A 281 15.19 -0.63 -9.36
CA LEU A 281 14.91 -1.61 -10.42
C LEU A 281 15.36 -3.01 -10.03
N GLU A 282 16.53 -3.14 -9.41
CA GLU A 282 17.02 -4.43 -8.89
C GLU A 282 16.07 -5.02 -7.84
N LYS A 283 15.67 -4.24 -6.81
CA LYS A 283 14.79 -4.72 -5.73
C LYS A 283 13.38 -5.08 -6.19
N ILE A 284 12.77 -4.30 -7.10
CA ILE A 284 11.42 -4.62 -7.60
C ILE A 284 11.42 -5.80 -8.58
N SER A 285 12.58 -6.15 -9.16
CA SER A 285 12.72 -7.29 -10.07
C SER A 285 12.80 -8.65 -9.37
N GLU A 286 13.06 -8.65 -8.06
CA GLU A 286 13.19 -9.87 -7.27
C GLU A 286 11.87 -10.66 -7.30
N PRO A 287 11.89 -11.98 -7.59
CA PRO A 287 10.68 -12.80 -7.65
C PRO A 287 10.06 -13.01 -6.26
N MET A 288 8.79 -13.45 -6.23
CA MET A 288 8.14 -13.89 -4.99
C MET A 288 8.92 -15.06 -4.38
N PRO A 289 9.30 -15.00 -3.09
CA PRO A 289 10.08 -16.05 -2.48
C PRO A 289 9.24 -17.32 -2.38
N GLU A 290 9.84 -18.43 -2.80
CA GLU A 290 9.26 -19.77 -2.65
C GLU A 290 9.15 -20.11 -1.16
N ASP A 291 8.03 -20.71 -0.74
CA ASP A 291 7.75 -21.12 0.64
C ASP A 291 7.86 -20.01 1.72
N ALA A 292 7.65 -18.75 1.33
CA ALA A 292 7.67 -17.61 2.25
C ALA A 292 6.56 -17.67 3.32
N SER A 293 6.91 -17.27 4.54
CA SER A 293 5.91 -16.98 5.58
C SER A 293 5.05 -15.77 5.18
N LEU A 294 3.85 -15.65 5.76
CA LEU A 294 2.97 -14.50 5.52
C LEU A 294 3.66 -13.14 5.81
N ALA A 295 4.58 -13.09 6.77
CA ALA A 295 5.32 -11.87 7.09
C ALA A 295 6.34 -11.50 6.00
N GLU A 296 7.00 -12.50 5.40
CA GLU A 296 7.91 -12.30 4.27
C GLU A 296 7.15 -11.93 3.00
N LEU A 297 5.99 -12.56 2.74
CA LEU A 297 5.13 -12.19 1.60
C LEU A 297 4.59 -10.76 1.73
N HIS A 298 4.23 -10.36 2.94
CA HIS A 298 3.81 -8.99 3.23
C HIS A 298 4.93 -7.97 2.97
N ASP A 299 6.13 -8.22 3.50
CA ASP A 299 7.29 -7.36 3.26
C ASP A 299 7.66 -7.29 1.77
N TRP A 300 7.57 -8.44 1.11
CA TRP A 300 7.79 -8.57 -0.31
C TRP A 300 6.84 -7.68 -1.11
N GLU A 301 5.52 -7.80 -0.89
CA GLU A 301 4.49 -7.01 -1.59
C GLU A 301 4.66 -5.51 -1.34
N LEU A 302 4.88 -5.12 -0.08
CA LEU A 302 5.06 -3.74 0.33
C LEU A 302 6.25 -3.09 -0.40
N THR A 303 7.37 -3.82 -0.48
CA THR A 303 8.60 -3.38 -1.16
C THR A 303 8.35 -3.10 -2.64
N ARG A 304 7.54 -3.91 -3.35
CA ARG A 304 7.24 -3.67 -4.78
C ARG A 304 6.36 -2.45 -4.95
N THR A 305 5.27 -2.36 -4.19
CA THR A 305 4.32 -1.26 -4.29
C THR A 305 4.99 0.08 -3.97
N GLN A 306 5.81 0.15 -2.92
CA GLN A 306 6.57 1.35 -2.59
C GLN A 306 7.70 1.63 -3.61
N GLY A 307 8.28 0.59 -4.22
CA GLY A 307 9.32 0.73 -5.24
C GLY A 307 8.80 1.32 -6.52
N ILE A 308 7.60 0.91 -6.95
CA ILE A 308 6.90 1.54 -8.06
C ILE A 308 6.64 3.01 -7.73
N LYS A 309 6.12 3.34 -6.54
CA LYS A 309 5.87 4.74 -6.13
C LYS A 309 7.14 5.60 -6.15
N LEU A 310 8.24 5.10 -5.60
CA LEU A 310 9.54 5.77 -5.65
C LEU A 310 9.96 6.02 -7.11
N LEU A 311 9.82 5.00 -7.96
CA LEU A 311 10.18 5.09 -9.36
C LEU A 311 9.33 6.11 -10.11
N THR A 312 8.01 6.03 -10.00
CA THR A 312 7.08 6.85 -10.79
C THR A 312 6.99 8.29 -10.29
N ASN A 313 7.01 8.51 -8.99
CA ASN A 313 6.75 9.84 -8.41
C ASN A 313 8.04 10.68 -8.33
N TYR A 314 9.19 10.04 -8.08
CA TYR A 314 10.42 10.77 -7.74
C TYR A 314 11.55 10.59 -8.74
N LEU A 315 11.60 9.44 -9.42
CA LEU A 315 12.74 9.08 -10.28
C LEU A 315 12.39 9.06 -11.77
N TRP A 316 11.12 9.10 -12.16
CA TRP A 316 10.68 8.87 -13.55
C TRP A 316 11.21 9.90 -14.55
N ASN A 317 11.40 11.13 -14.09
CA ASN A 317 11.86 12.22 -14.94
C ASN A 317 13.36 12.08 -15.24
N GLY A 318 13.70 11.89 -16.52
CA GLY A 318 15.08 11.79 -16.99
C GLY A 318 15.62 10.36 -17.15
N ILE A 319 14.80 9.31 -16.93
CA ILE A 319 15.23 7.92 -17.11
C ILE A 319 15.31 7.52 -18.58
N PHE A 320 16.32 6.72 -18.92
CA PHE A 320 16.51 6.15 -20.25
C PHE A 320 15.36 5.21 -20.63
N LEU A 321 15.09 5.10 -21.94
CA LEU A 321 14.00 4.28 -22.48
C LEU A 321 14.12 2.80 -22.09
N GLU A 322 15.34 2.25 -22.03
CA GLU A 322 15.58 0.87 -21.59
C GLU A 322 15.08 0.62 -20.16
N ASN A 323 15.36 1.54 -19.24
CA ASN A 323 14.88 1.48 -17.86
C ASN A 323 13.35 1.65 -17.78
N LYS A 324 12.73 2.46 -18.65
CA LYS A 324 11.26 2.56 -18.74
C LYS A 324 10.62 1.24 -19.16
N ASN A 325 11.23 0.55 -20.14
CA ASN A 325 10.71 -0.73 -20.63
C ASN A 325 10.84 -1.84 -19.57
N ALA A 326 11.97 -1.89 -18.86
CA ALA A 326 12.16 -2.79 -17.73
C ALA A 326 11.13 -2.51 -16.62
N ALA A 327 10.99 -1.25 -16.23
CA ALA A 327 10.02 -0.80 -15.25
C ALA A 327 8.58 -1.18 -15.62
N ARG A 328 8.18 -0.99 -16.88
CA ARG A 328 6.86 -1.39 -17.37
C ARG A 328 6.62 -2.89 -17.16
N THR A 329 7.58 -3.72 -17.55
CA THR A 329 7.48 -5.18 -17.38
C THR A 329 7.31 -5.56 -15.90
N PHE A 330 8.05 -4.91 -15.00
CA PHE A 330 7.89 -5.13 -13.56
C PHE A 330 6.52 -4.69 -13.06
N MET A 331 6.03 -3.51 -13.47
CA MET A 331 4.69 -3.04 -13.09
C MET A 331 3.59 -3.98 -13.58
N GLU A 332 3.68 -4.48 -14.82
CA GLU A 332 2.74 -5.46 -15.37
C GLU A 332 2.69 -6.73 -14.51
N ASN A 333 3.86 -7.27 -14.16
CA ASN A 333 3.96 -8.48 -13.33
C ASN A 333 3.43 -8.24 -11.91
N ILE A 334 3.72 -7.08 -11.30
CA ILE A 334 3.25 -6.74 -9.96
C ILE A 334 1.72 -6.61 -9.95
N VAL A 335 1.12 -5.96 -10.95
CA VAL A 335 -0.34 -5.87 -11.10
C VAL A 335 -0.94 -7.26 -11.26
N LYS A 336 -0.41 -8.10 -12.17
CA LYS A 336 -0.89 -9.48 -12.36
C LYS A 336 -0.85 -10.28 -11.07
N ASN A 337 0.28 -10.28 -10.38
CA ASN A 337 0.47 -11.00 -9.11
C ASN A 337 -0.52 -10.50 -8.04
N LYS A 338 -0.78 -9.19 -7.98
CA LYS A 338 -1.75 -8.63 -7.02
C LYS A 338 -3.17 -9.11 -7.28
N TYR A 339 -3.59 -9.16 -8.54
CA TYR A 339 -4.91 -9.70 -8.91
C TYR A 339 -4.98 -11.20 -8.62
N GLU A 340 -4.03 -11.98 -9.13
CA GLU A 340 -4.03 -13.44 -8.97
C GLU A 340 -4.02 -13.87 -7.49
N ALA A 341 -3.22 -13.21 -6.66
CA ALA A 341 -3.05 -13.61 -5.26
C ALA A 341 -4.14 -13.09 -4.33
N CYS A 342 -4.69 -11.89 -4.61
CA CYS A 342 -5.47 -11.13 -3.61
C CYS A 342 -6.83 -10.63 -4.09
N TYR A 343 -7.18 -10.67 -5.39
CA TYR A 343 -8.50 -10.25 -5.84
C TYR A 343 -9.55 -11.33 -5.55
N LEU A 344 -10.64 -10.95 -4.88
CA LEU A 344 -11.74 -11.85 -4.54
C LEU A 344 -12.96 -11.52 -5.39
N GLU A 345 -13.16 -12.25 -6.49
CA GLU A 345 -14.20 -11.93 -7.49
C GLU A 345 -15.61 -11.80 -6.89
N GLU A 346 -15.98 -12.70 -5.98
CA GLU A 346 -17.29 -12.71 -5.31
C GLU A 346 -17.53 -11.48 -4.44
N GLN A 347 -16.47 -10.88 -3.90
CA GLN A 347 -16.55 -9.67 -3.09
C GLN A 347 -16.31 -8.41 -3.93
N GLY A 348 -15.63 -8.53 -5.08
CA GLY A 348 -15.31 -7.40 -5.93
C GLY A 348 -14.23 -6.48 -5.36
N ALA A 349 -13.38 -6.99 -4.46
CA ALA A 349 -12.39 -6.25 -3.71
C ALA A 349 -11.16 -7.12 -3.40
N PHE A 350 -10.15 -6.55 -2.73
CA PHE A 350 -8.87 -7.24 -2.50
C PHE A 350 -8.68 -7.61 -1.03
N SER A 351 -8.21 -8.83 -0.77
CA SER A 351 -7.62 -9.18 0.51
C SER A 351 -6.24 -8.53 0.67
N TYR A 352 -5.81 -8.36 1.92
CA TYR A 352 -4.45 -7.88 2.17
C TYR A 352 -3.41 -8.98 1.92
N TYR A 353 -3.73 -10.21 2.30
CA TYR A 353 -2.85 -11.36 2.17
C TYR A 353 -3.36 -12.37 1.14
N PRO A 354 -2.45 -13.06 0.43
CA PRO A 354 -2.80 -14.18 -0.43
C PRO A 354 -3.56 -15.29 0.32
N GLY A 355 -4.57 -15.86 -0.33
CA GLY A 355 -5.37 -16.97 0.21
C GLY A 355 -6.31 -16.62 1.37
N ALA A 356 -6.42 -15.35 1.74
CA ALA A 356 -7.46 -14.90 2.68
C ALA A 356 -8.86 -15.01 2.03
N LYS A 357 -9.86 -15.29 2.86
CA LYS A 357 -11.25 -15.50 2.38
C LYS A 357 -12.03 -14.21 2.20
N ASP A 358 -11.59 -13.14 2.85
CA ASP A 358 -12.30 -11.88 2.95
C ASP A 358 -11.42 -10.72 2.48
N ALA A 359 -12.04 -9.80 1.77
CA ALA A 359 -11.40 -8.56 1.37
C ALA A 359 -11.22 -7.64 2.58
N THR A 360 -10.24 -6.76 2.51
CA THR A 360 -9.87 -5.86 3.62
C THR A 360 -9.68 -4.45 3.09
N LEU A 361 -9.85 -3.44 3.94
CA LEU A 361 -9.56 -2.05 3.59
C LEU A 361 -8.10 -1.90 3.15
N ASP A 362 -7.13 -2.45 3.91
CA ASP A 362 -5.71 -2.35 3.56
C ASP A 362 -5.38 -3.04 2.22
N GLY A 363 -5.98 -4.22 1.95
CA GLY A 363 -5.85 -4.92 0.67
C GLY A 363 -6.36 -4.11 -0.51
N THR A 364 -7.57 -3.59 -0.38
CA THR A 364 -8.26 -2.81 -1.42
C THR A 364 -7.61 -1.45 -1.63
N GLY A 365 -7.26 -0.75 -0.55
CA GLY A 365 -6.54 0.52 -0.60
C GLY A 365 -5.15 0.39 -1.22
N SER A 366 -4.40 -0.67 -0.87
CA SER A 366 -3.10 -0.98 -1.50
C SER A 366 -3.26 -1.22 -3.00
N ALA A 367 -4.24 -2.05 -3.41
CA ALA A 367 -4.50 -2.32 -4.82
C ALA A 367 -4.92 -1.07 -5.62
N MET A 368 -5.82 -0.26 -5.07
CA MET A 368 -6.22 1.00 -5.70
C MET A 368 -5.05 1.98 -5.79
N SER A 369 -4.21 2.06 -4.76
CA SER A 369 -3.01 2.89 -4.79
C SER A 369 -2.02 2.41 -5.85
N LEU A 370 -1.81 1.11 -6.01
CA LEU A 370 -0.99 0.55 -7.08
C LEU A 370 -1.54 0.92 -8.47
N LEU A 371 -2.84 0.72 -8.70
CA LEU A 371 -3.48 1.04 -9.98
C LEU A 371 -3.43 2.53 -10.31
N ASP A 372 -3.54 3.40 -9.32
CA ASP A 372 -3.36 4.83 -9.50
C ASP A 372 -1.94 5.20 -9.93
N VAL A 373 -0.95 4.64 -9.23
CA VAL A 373 0.47 4.93 -9.43
C VAL A 373 0.95 4.47 -10.81
N VAL A 374 0.46 3.34 -11.33
CA VAL A 374 0.76 2.88 -12.70
C VAL A 374 -0.06 3.59 -13.78
N GLY A 375 -0.94 4.51 -13.41
CA GLY A 375 -1.76 5.31 -14.33
C GLY A 375 -3.04 4.62 -14.82
N ALA A 376 -3.48 3.54 -14.18
CA ALA A 376 -4.75 2.90 -14.51
C ALA A 376 -5.97 3.68 -13.97
N LEU A 377 -5.80 4.44 -12.87
CA LEU A 377 -6.85 5.28 -12.27
C LEU A 377 -6.60 6.79 -12.42
N SER A 378 -5.50 7.20 -13.04
CA SER A 378 -5.13 8.61 -13.23
C SER A 378 -4.67 8.86 -14.67
N GLN A 379 -5.41 9.68 -15.41
CA GLN A 379 -5.08 10.04 -16.79
C GLN A 379 -3.79 10.86 -16.88
N GLU A 380 -3.57 11.78 -15.93
CA GLU A 380 -2.33 12.56 -15.86
C GLU A 380 -1.14 11.63 -15.68
N GLN A 381 -1.25 10.68 -14.75
CA GLN A 381 -0.21 9.70 -14.50
C GLN A 381 0.01 8.77 -15.70
N GLN A 382 -1.07 8.32 -16.35
CA GLN A 382 -0.99 7.50 -17.55
C GLN A 382 -0.17 8.19 -18.65
N ARG A 383 -0.41 9.50 -18.88
CA ARG A 383 0.33 10.29 -19.87
C ARG A 383 1.78 10.50 -19.48
N LEU A 384 2.04 10.79 -18.20
CA LEU A 384 3.41 10.98 -17.68
C LEU A 384 4.26 9.72 -17.87
N LEU A 385 3.67 8.56 -17.57
CA LEU A 385 4.37 7.28 -17.64
C LEU A 385 4.49 6.77 -19.07
N TRP A 386 3.38 6.78 -19.81
CA TRP A 386 3.26 6.00 -21.04
C TRP A 386 3.19 6.86 -22.30
N GLY A 387 3.08 8.19 -22.20
CA GLY A 387 2.92 9.06 -23.35
C GLY A 387 1.46 9.29 -23.72
N THR A 388 1.20 10.07 -24.78
CA THR A 388 -0.19 10.39 -25.15
C THR A 388 -0.83 9.24 -25.94
N PRO A 389 -2.14 9.03 -25.83
CA PRO A 389 -2.82 7.95 -26.54
C PRO A 389 -2.63 8.00 -28.07
N GLU A 390 -2.50 9.18 -28.66
CA GLU A 390 -2.19 9.35 -30.09
C GLU A 390 -0.82 8.78 -30.49
N GLN A 391 0.13 8.70 -29.55
CA GLN A 391 1.46 8.12 -29.78
C GLN A 391 1.47 6.60 -29.60
N ASN A 392 0.55 6.07 -28.78
CA ASN A 392 0.56 4.69 -28.31
C ASN A 392 -0.45 3.78 -29.02
N ILE A 393 -1.54 4.34 -29.53
CA ILE A 393 -2.61 3.57 -30.17
C ILE A 393 -2.25 3.27 -31.62
N THR A 394 -2.20 1.98 -31.95
CA THR A 394 -2.19 1.54 -33.35
C THR A 394 -3.61 1.59 -33.92
N ASP A 395 -3.86 2.46 -34.90
CA ASP A 395 -5.14 2.53 -35.61
C ASP A 395 -5.20 1.45 -36.70
N LEU A 396 -6.10 0.48 -36.52
CA LEU A 396 -6.35 -0.63 -37.45
C LEU A 396 -7.33 -0.25 -38.58
N GLY A 397 -7.73 1.03 -38.64
CA GLY A 397 -8.57 1.60 -39.66
C GLY A 397 -10.07 1.39 -39.42
N SER A 398 -10.84 1.63 -40.48
CA SER A 398 -12.30 1.44 -40.50
C SER A 398 -12.66 0.20 -41.30
N HIS A 399 -13.58 -0.59 -40.75
CA HIS A 399 -14.04 -1.86 -41.31
C HIS A 399 -15.54 -1.78 -41.53
N GLU A 400 -15.95 -1.91 -42.78
CA GLU A 400 -17.36 -1.98 -43.12
C GLU A 400 -17.90 -3.39 -42.88
N VAL A 401 -18.97 -3.49 -42.10
CA VAL A 401 -19.62 -4.76 -41.79
C VAL A 401 -21.13 -4.66 -42.04
N LYS A 402 -21.70 -5.71 -42.63
CA LYS A 402 -23.16 -5.85 -42.78
C LYS A 402 -23.80 -6.30 -41.47
N GLU A 403 -23.11 -7.18 -40.78
CA GLU A 403 -23.44 -7.74 -39.48
C GLU A 403 -22.13 -7.98 -38.75
N PHE A 404 -22.01 -7.47 -37.54
CA PHE A 404 -20.84 -7.66 -36.71
C PHE A 404 -20.77 -9.08 -36.17
N LYS A 405 -19.62 -9.72 -36.31
CA LYS A 405 -19.33 -11.07 -35.82
C LYS A 405 -18.07 -11.05 -34.97
N GLU A 406 -17.95 -12.03 -34.08
CA GLU A 406 -16.76 -12.16 -33.23
C GLU A 406 -15.46 -12.33 -34.04
N SER A 407 -15.54 -12.94 -35.23
CA SER A 407 -14.42 -13.06 -36.17
C SER A 407 -13.87 -11.71 -36.63
N ASP A 408 -14.68 -10.65 -36.60
CA ASP A 408 -14.27 -9.30 -37.01
C ASP A 408 -13.31 -8.68 -35.99
N LEU A 409 -13.27 -9.21 -34.76
CA LEU A 409 -12.30 -8.84 -33.73
C LEU A 409 -10.94 -9.53 -33.91
N ALA A 410 -10.74 -10.40 -34.90
CA ALA A 410 -9.50 -11.17 -35.05
C ALA A 410 -8.25 -10.29 -35.10
N ALA A 411 -8.31 -9.15 -35.79
CA ALA A 411 -7.20 -8.20 -35.85
C ALA A 411 -6.84 -7.64 -34.46
N LEU A 412 -7.86 -7.26 -33.67
CA LEU A 412 -7.65 -6.84 -32.28
C LEU A 412 -7.12 -7.98 -31.41
N LYS A 413 -7.76 -9.16 -31.46
CA LYS A 413 -7.39 -10.32 -30.62
C LYS A 413 -5.97 -10.83 -30.86
N SER A 414 -5.40 -10.55 -32.04
CA SER A 414 -4.01 -10.86 -32.38
C SER A 414 -2.99 -9.83 -31.87
N PHE A 415 -3.43 -8.70 -31.34
CA PHE A 415 -2.55 -7.62 -30.88
C PHE A 415 -1.82 -8.05 -29.60
N PRO A 416 -0.48 -7.91 -29.53
CA PRO A 416 0.29 -8.35 -28.38
C PRO A 416 -0.11 -7.57 -27.12
N ASN A 417 -0.10 -8.27 -25.98
CA ASN A 417 -0.39 -7.72 -24.65
C ASN A 417 -1.83 -7.19 -24.45
N LEU A 418 -2.75 -7.48 -25.36
CA LEU A 418 -4.16 -7.12 -25.19
C LEU A 418 -4.78 -7.86 -23.99
N ASN A 419 -5.38 -7.10 -23.08
CA ASN A 419 -6.05 -7.61 -21.87
C ASN A 419 -7.56 -7.42 -21.91
N SER A 420 -8.04 -6.24 -22.29
CA SER A 420 -9.47 -5.93 -22.36
C SER A 420 -9.81 -5.08 -23.59
N LEU A 421 -11.09 -5.10 -23.97
CA LEU A 421 -11.66 -4.28 -25.02
C LEU A 421 -12.75 -3.38 -24.43
N ARG A 422 -12.73 -2.09 -24.79
CA ARG A 422 -13.81 -1.15 -24.49
C ARG A 422 -14.50 -0.71 -25.78
N TYR A 423 -15.81 -0.67 -25.76
CA TYR A 423 -16.64 -0.31 -26.91
C TYR A 423 -17.26 1.06 -26.70
N TYR A 424 -17.30 1.86 -27.77
CA TYR A 424 -17.80 3.24 -27.77
C TYR A 424 -18.72 3.46 -28.96
N LEU A 425 -19.74 4.31 -28.79
CA LEU A 425 -20.69 4.63 -29.87
C LEU A 425 -20.09 5.47 -31.00
N SER A 426 -18.98 6.14 -30.74
CA SER A 426 -18.21 6.98 -31.66
C SER A 426 -16.74 6.96 -31.24
N ASP A 427 -15.88 7.70 -31.94
CA ASP A 427 -14.49 7.89 -31.48
C ASP A 427 -14.49 8.44 -30.04
N PRO A 428 -13.74 7.82 -29.11
CA PRO A 428 -13.74 8.24 -27.70
C PRO A 428 -13.02 9.57 -27.51
N ASP A 429 -13.21 10.19 -26.35
CA ASP A 429 -12.34 11.28 -25.92
C ASP A 429 -10.97 10.70 -25.55
N TYR A 430 -9.96 11.04 -26.34
CA TYR A 430 -8.57 10.62 -26.12
C TYR A 430 -8.00 11.15 -24.81
N ASN A 431 -8.66 12.15 -24.21
CA ASN A 431 -8.29 12.60 -22.89
C ASN A 431 -8.80 11.67 -21.78
N ASP A 432 -9.88 10.92 -22.03
CA ASP A 432 -10.62 10.16 -21.03
C ASP A 432 -11.34 8.92 -21.62
N PHE A 433 -10.63 7.80 -21.64
CA PHE A 433 -11.16 6.49 -22.05
C PHE A 433 -12.08 5.83 -21.01
N THR A 434 -12.49 6.52 -19.95
CA THR A 434 -13.49 6.01 -19.00
C THR A 434 -14.89 6.53 -19.32
N LYS A 435 -15.02 7.52 -20.23
CA LYS A 435 -16.29 8.10 -20.65
C LYS A 435 -16.82 7.49 -21.95
N GLY A 436 -18.14 7.39 -22.05
CA GLY A 436 -18.82 6.94 -23.27
C GLY A 436 -18.66 5.44 -23.59
N VAL A 437 -18.12 4.66 -22.65
CA VAL A 437 -18.01 3.20 -22.80
C VAL A 437 -19.41 2.58 -22.69
N VAL A 438 -19.77 1.73 -23.66
CA VAL A 438 -21.07 1.06 -23.68
C VAL A 438 -21.02 -0.39 -23.22
N CYS A 439 -19.89 -1.06 -23.42
CA CYS A 439 -19.63 -2.39 -22.88
C CYS A 439 -18.12 -2.66 -22.86
N ILE A 440 -17.74 -3.72 -22.14
CA ILE A 440 -16.39 -4.28 -22.15
C ILE A 440 -16.40 -5.77 -22.49
N ASP A 441 -15.30 -6.23 -23.06
CA ASP A 441 -15.04 -7.63 -23.41
C ASP A 441 -13.62 -8.03 -23.00
N TYR A 442 -13.45 -9.30 -22.66
CA TYR A 442 -12.14 -9.90 -22.39
C TYR A 442 -11.84 -10.89 -23.51
N PRO A 443 -10.93 -10.56 -24.43
CA PRO A 443 -10.63 -11.40 -25.59
C PRO A 443 -9.96 -12.72 -25.22
N GLN A 444 -9.40 -12.80 -24.01
CA GLN A 444 -8.77 -13.98 -23.41
C GLN A 444 -9.14 -14.03 -21.93
N GLU A 445 -9.07 -15.21 -21.32
CA GLU A 445 -9.23 -15.35 -19.87
C GLU A 445 -8.12 -14.56 -19.15
N THR A 446 -8.51 -13.71 -18.20
CA THR A 446 -7.58 -12.84 -17.46
C THR A 446 -8.02 -12.69 -16.02
N TRP A 447 -7.05 -12.64 -15.11
CA TRP A 447 -7.26 -12.27 -13.71
C TRP A 447 -7.31 -10.75 -13.53
N VAL A 448 -6.72 -9.99 -14.45
CA VAL A 448 -6.65 -8.52 -14.38
C VAL A 448 -7.88 -7.94 -15.05
N ILE A 449 -8.92 -7.73 -14.26
CA ILE A 449 -10.14 -7.09 -14.77
C ILE A 449 -9.92 -5.61 -15.07
N ASP A 450 -10.58 -5.15 -16.11
CA ASP A 450 -10.62 -3.74 -16.53
C ASP A 450 -11.18 -2.85 -15.41
N VAL A 451 -10.64 -1.63 -15.27
CA VAL A 451 -11.08 -0.65 -14.25
C VAL A 451 -12.56 -0.29 -14.36
N MET A 452 -13.14 -0.44 -15.56
CA MET A 452 -14.56 -0.24 -15.80
C MET A 452 -15.45 -1.30 -15.11
N GLU A 453 -14.94 -2.53 -14.91
CA GLU A 453 -15.60 -3.57 -14.09
C GLU A 453 -15.19 -3.45 -12.62
N LEU A 454 -13.91 -3.14 -12.35
CA LEU A 454 -13.38 -3.12 -10.98
C LEU A 454 -13.99 -2.02 -10.11
N LEU A 455 -13.99 -0.77 -10.55
CA LEU A 455 -14.37 0.35 -9.69
C LEU A 455 -15.82 0.27 -9.19
N PRO A 456 -16.83 -0.07 -10.02
CA PRO A 456 -18.19 -0.30 -9.53
C PRO A 456 -18.27 -1.41 -8.46
N ARG A 457 -17.52 -2.50 -8.64
CA ARG A 457 -17.44 -3.61 -7.68
C ARG A 457 -16.81 -3.17 -6.35
N VAL A 458 -15.70 -2.44 -6.41
CA VAL A 458 -15.05 -1.87 -5.21
C VAL A 458 -15.98 -0.90 -4.49
N ARG A 459 -16.73 -0.06 -5.22
CA ARG A 459 -17.74 0.84 -4.61
C ARG A 459 -18.86 0.07 -3.93
N GLN A 460 -19.34 -1.01 -4.54
CA GLN A 460 -20.34 -1.86 -3.91
C GLN A 460 -19.79 -2.49 -2.62
N TRP A 461 -18.58 -3.02 -2.68
CA TRP A 461 -17.94 -3.65 -1.52
C TRP A 461 -17.71 -2.66 -0.38
N VAL A 462 -17.09 -1.51 -0.66
CA VAL A 462 -16.77 -0.52 0.39
C VAL A 462 -18.03 0.02 1.06
N ASN A 463 -19.14 0.13 0.33
CA ASN A 463 -20.43 0.56 0.89
C ASN A 463 -21.13 -0.51 1.73
N THR A 464 -20.81 -1.79 1.54
CA THR A 464 -21.48 -2.91 2.22
C THR A 464 -20.63 -3.57 3.30
N THR A 465 -19.30 -3.38 3.26
CA THR A 465 -18.40 -3.92 4.28
C THR A 465 -18.64 -3.27 5.65
N PRO A 466 -18.64 -4.04 6.75
CA PRO A 466 -18.72 -3.51 8.12
C PRO A 466 -17.40 -2.86 8.57
N GLN A 467 -16.33 -2.95 7.76
CA GLN A 467 -15.03 -2.37 8.06
C GLN A 467 -15.09 -0.84 7.99
N SER A 468 -14.48 -0.16 8.96
CA SER A 468 -14.38 1.30 8.99
C SER A 468 -12.92 1.80 8.84
N MET A 469 -11.96 1.05 9.39
CA MET A 469 -10.55 1.45 9.49
C MET A 469 -9.62 0.24 9.39
N GLY A 470 -8.63 0.31 8.51
CA GLY A 470 -7.51 -0.62 8.42
C GLY A 470 -6.29 -0.17 9.23
N ASN A 471 -5.17 -0.88 9.08
CA ASN A 471 -3.89 -0.50 9.68
C ASN A 471 -3.30 0.75 9.03
N TRP A 472 -3.56 0.94 7.73
CA TRP A 472 -2.91 1.95 6.89
C TRP A 472 -3.89 2.85 6.14
N VAL A 473 -5.17 2.47 6.03
CA VAL A 473 -6.16 3.21 5.25
C VAL A 473 -7.55 3.13 5.88
N SER A 474 -8.32 4.22 5.79
CA SER A 474 -9.72 4.25 6.20
C SER A 474 -10.68 3.87 5.08
N LYS A 475 -11.89 3.44 5.44
CA LYS A 475 -13.00 3.24 4.50
C LYS A 475 -13.28 4.52 3.70
N GLN A 476 -13.22 5.67 4.36
CA GLN A 476 -13.50 6.96 3.75
C GLN A 476 -12.47 7.33 2.67
N ALA A 477 -11.18 7.05 2.90
CA ALA A 477 -10.14 7.29 1.91
C ALA A 477 -10.35 6.45 0.63
N ILE A 478 -10.79 5.20 0.77
CA ILE A 478 -11.11 4.32 -0.36
C ILE A 478 -12.32 4.85 -1.14
N ILE A 479 -13.37 5.32 -0.44
CA ILE A 479 -14.56 5.92 -1.08
C ILE A 479 -14.16 7.14 -1.91
N GLN A 480 -13.46 8.11 -1.31
CA GLN A 480 -13.02 9.31 -2.02
C GLN A 480 -12.17 8.97 -3.25
N LYS A 481 -11.26 8.00 -3.12
CA LYS A 481 -10.44 7.54 -4.25
C LYS A 481 -11.27 6.85 -5.34
N ALA A 482 -12.28 6.08 -4.98
CA ALA A 482 -13.17 5.42 -5.95
C ALA A 482 -14.11 6.42 -6.64
N GLU A 483 -14.46 7.52 -5.97
CA GLU A 483 -15.31 8.59 -6.49
C GLU A 483 -14.54 9.57 -7.38
N SER A 484 -13.22 9.71 -7.19
CA SER A 484 -12.39 10.58 -8.04
C SER A 484 -12.36 10.15 -9.51
N VAL A 485 -12.72 8.90 -9.81
CA VAL A 485 -12.85 8.36 -11.17
C VAL A 485 -14.30 8.00 -11.42
N GLN A 486 -15.05 8.83 -12.15
CA GLN A 486 -16.49 8.63 -12.36
C GLN A 486 -16.80 7.54 -13.40
N ILE A 487 -16.83 6.28 -12.94
CA ILE A 487 -17.15 5.11 -13.76
C ILE A 487 -18.50 4.54 -13.33
N ASN A 488 -19.47 4.51 -14.24
CA ASN A 488 -20.74 3.81 -14.01
C ASN A 488 -20.61 2.31 -14.27
N SER A 489 -21.47 1.50 -13.66
CA SER A 489 -21.55 0.07 -13.99
C SER A 489 -21.92 -0.09 -15.47
N ILE A 490 -21.12 -0.85 -16.20
CA ILE A 490 -21.34 -1.16 -17.62
C ILE A 490 -21.46 -2.68 -17.82
N PRO A 491 -22.14 -3.12 -18.90
CA PRO A 491 -22.19 -4.54 -19.24
C PRO A 491 -20.81 -5.12 -19.58
N VAL A 492 -20.61 -6.36 -19.12
CA VAL A 492 -19.45 -7.21 -19.46
C VAL A 492 -19.92 -8.35 -20.34
N ASN A 493 -19.23 -8.56 -21.48
CA ASN A 493 -19.54 -9.65 -22.40
C ASN A 493 -19.50 -11.02 -21.71
N GLY A 494 -20.42 -11.91 -22.06
CA GLY A 494 -20.46 -13.28 -21.52
C GLY A 494 -21.00 -13.41 -20.09
N LYS A 495 -21.08 -12.31 -19.31
CA LYS A 495 -21.76 -12.28 -18.00
C LYS A 495 -23.19 -11.75 -18.10
N ALA A 496 -23.36 -10.56 -18.68
CA ALA A 496 -24.63 -9.84 -18.67
C ALA A 496 -25.38 -9.84 -20.01
N LEU A 497 -24.66 -9.85 -21.14
CA LEU A 497 -25.24 -9.71 -22.48
C LEU A 497 -24.44 -10.51 -23.53
N PRO A 498 -25.10 -11.11 -24.55
CA PRO A 498 -24.42 -11.57 -25.75
C PRO A 498 -24.00 -10.34 -26.56
N VAL A 499 -22.76 -9.88 -26.41
CA VAL A 499 -22.32 -8.58 -26.94
C VAL A 499 -22.45 -8.49 -28.45
N ASN A 500 -22.39 -9.60 -29.20
CA ASN A 500 -22.67 -9.58 -30.64
C ASN A 500 -24.09 -9.09 -30.96
N LEU A 501 -25.11 -9.46 -30.18
CA LEU A 501 -26.48 -8.99 -30.40
C LEU A 501 -26.60 -7.50 -30.07
N PHE A 502 -26.03 -7.09 -28.94
CA PHE A 502 -26.01 -5.70 -28.50
C PHE A 502 -25.26 -4.80 -29.49
N LEU A 503 -24.07 -5.18 -29.95
CA LEU A 503 -23.28 -4.41 -30.89
C LEU A 503 -23.91 -4.34 -32.28
N ASN A 504 -24.61 -5.40 -32.72
CA ASN A 504 -25.39 -5.33 -33.95
C ASN A 504 -26.58 -4.37 -33.81
N GLU A 505 -27.21 -4.28 -32.64
CA GLU A 505 -28.24 -3.27 -32.37
C GLU A 505 -27.65 -1.86 -32.36
N VAL A 506 -26.50 -1.67 -31.68
CA VAL A 506 -25.74 -0.41 -31.71
C VAL A 506 -25.41 -0.01 -33.15
N LEU A 507 -24.86 -0.92 -33.94
CA LEU A 507 -24.50 -0.66 -35.34
C LEU A 507 -25.74 -0.31 -36.19
N ARG A 508 -26.90 -0.94 -35.93
CA ARG A 508 -28.16 -0.61 -36.62
C ARG A 508 -28.64 0.80 -36.29
N ASN A 509 -28.49 1.25 -35.05
CA ASN A 509 -29.03 2.51 -34.54
C ASN A 509 -28.08 3.69 -34.74
N ASN A 510 -26.76 3.48 -34.64
CA ASN A 510 -25.74 4.52 -34.70
C ASN A 510 -24.89 4.51 -35.97
N ASN A 511 -25.05 3.51 -36.85
CA ASN A 511 -24.25 3.29 -38.07
C ASN A 511 -22.75 3.03 -37.86
N GLU A 512 -22.22 3.27 -36.66
CA GLU A 512 -20.84 2.97 -36.32
C GLU A 512 -20.68 2.66 -34.82
N PHE A 513 -19.54 2.07 -34.50
CA PHE A 513 -18.98 2.03 -33.15
C PHE A 513 -17.45 1.88 -33.24
N VAL A 514 -16.76 2.24 -32.17
CA VAL A 514 -15.30 2.12 -32.06
C VAL A 514 -14.95 1.15 -30.95
N VAL A 515 -13.95 0.31 -31.19
CA VAL A 515 -13.40 -0.61 -30.19
C VAL A 515 -11.96 -0.22 -29.93
N VAL A 516 -11.61 -0.05 -28.65
CA VAL A 516 -10.25 0.23 -28.21
C VAL A 516 -9.77 -0.91 -27.32
N GLY A 517 -8.58 -1.43 -27.61
CA GLY A 517 -7.90 -2.45 -26.83
C GLY A 517 -6.97 -1.84 -25.79
N PHE A 518 -6.95 -2.44 -24.61
CA PHE A 518 -6.16 -2.02 -23.45
C PHE A 518 -5.30 -3.16 -22.96
N ASP A 519 -4.11 -2.85 -22.48
CA ASP A 519 -3.23 -3.81 -21.82
C ASP A 519 -3.54 -3.96 -20.32
N VAL A 520 -2.73 -4.75 -19.61
CA VAL A 520 -2.90 -5.01 -18.17
C VAL A 520 -2.69 -3.77 -17.30
N LEU A 521 -1.99 -2.74 -17.78
CA LEU A 521 -1.82 -1.45 -17.11
C LEU A 521 -2.92 -0.45 -17.49
N GLN A 522 -3.92 -0.89 -18.26
CA GLN A 522 -5.03 -0.07 -18.76
C GLN A 522 -4.56 1.04 -19.71
N VAL A 523 -3.44 0.83 -20.41
CA VAL A 523 -2.96 1.72 -21.46
C VAL A 523 -3.65 1.33 -22.78
N PRO A 524 -4.22 2.27 -23.54
CA PRO A 524 -4.80 1.96 -24.84
C PRO A 524 -3.70 1.67 -25.86
N ILE A 525 -3.79 0.53 -26.55
CA ILE A 525 -2.73 0.01 -27.43
C ILE A 525 -3.16 -0.13 -28.90
N CYS A 526 -4.45 -0.32 -29.16
CA CYS A 526 -4.98 -0.46 -30.51
C CYS A 526 -6.42 0.03 -30.59
N LYS A 527 -6.85 0.47 -31.79
CA LYS A 527 -8.26 0.79 -32.05
C LYS A 527 -8.71 0.30 -33.41
N ILE A 528 -10.00 0.07 -33.56
CA ILE A 528 -10.66 -0.23 -34.83
C ILE A 528 -12.05 0.41 -34.84
N LYS A 529 -12.44 0.95 -35.99
CA LYS A 529 -13.78 1.51 -36.21
C LYS A 529 -14.59 0.54 -37.05
N PHE A 530 -15.80 0.21 -36.61
CA PHE A 530 -16.75 -0.56 -37.40
C PHE A 530 -17.84 0.36 -37.94
N ILE A 531 -18.13 0.24 -39.23
CA ILE A 531 -19.12 1.06 -39.94
C ILE A 531 -20.13 0.13 -40.60
N LYS A 532 -21.40 0.48 -40.52
CA LYS A 532 -22.47 -0.27 -41.18
C LYS A 532 -22.35 -0.08 -42.70
N CYS A 533 -22.27 -1.18 -43.45
CA CYS A 533 -22.34 -1.10 -44.90
C CYS A 533 -23.65 -0.39 -45.34
N PRO A 534 -23.59 0.54 -46.30
CA PRO A 534 -24.80 1.01 -46.97
C PRO A 534 -25.51 -0.18 -47.63
N ASN A 535 -26.83 -0.24 -47.49
CA ASN A 535 -27.66 -1.27 -48.12
C ASN A 535 -27.62 -1.19 -49.65
#